data_AF-A0A956Z0Q0-F1
#
_entry.id   AF-A0A956Z0Q0-F1
#
_cell.length_a   1.000
_cell.length_b   1.000
_cell.length_c   1.000
_cell.angle_alpha   90.00
_cell.angle_beta   90.00
_cell.angle_gamma   90.00
#
_symmetry.space_group_name_H-M   'P 1'
#
loop_
_entity.id
_entity.type
_entity.pdbx_description
1 polymer ?
#
loop_
_entity_poly.entity_id
_entity_poly.type
_entity_poly.pdbx_seq_one_letter_code
_entity_poly.pdbx_strand_id
1 'polypeptide(L)'
;MTDYRRWAIFIAIVLLCLTAILVYTAGLSGPRTPEPSIDLIRELWGAAIPGDASSIQFGSDDSKMRLSFQALPDTIGAFTNAICGGVLHQGYDPFNADDSASPQPHSVLIKMPRLTYYSSTLNAPANIWGNRCSPTPGGDVQVHQIAVDKSDPDRYTVIFENIGGDCASRSIPACGSMRRNYINPLADNPLLIVGLTGSASPYQLAHSEICLDMSYTYASESIWDDSWDYLIGVGVEIHVDEAALEPGIITNQRRLIPRTVEPNSQNSNNAFWNYCVEQDWAPGLHTIRVILTPTSQPREEYSVTFFVDN
;
A
#
# COMPACT_ATOMS: atom_id res chain seq x y z
N MET A 1 62.48 -43.50 2.06
CA MET A 1 62.52 -42.10 1.58
C MET A 1 61.36 -41.71 0.65
N THR A 2 60.48 -42.63 0.23
CA THR A 2 59.37 -42.38 -0.70
C THR A 2 58.05 -41.91 -0.04
N ASP A 3 57.82 -42.18 1.24
CA ASP A 3 56.57 -41.77 1.92
C ASP A 3 56.52 -40.30 2.33
N TYR A 4 57.66 -39.71 2.72
CA TYR A 4 57.68 -38.32 3.19
C TYR A 4 57.26 -37.33 2.10
N ARG A 5 57.60 -37.62 0.83
CA ARG A 5 57.18 -36.80 -0.32
C ARG A 5 55.67 -36.86 -0.56
N ARG A 6 55.03 -38.02 -0.34
CA ARG A 6 53.58 -38.17 -0.52
C ARG A 6 52.80 -37.43 0.57
N TRP A 7 53.27 -37.51 1.81
CA TRP A 7 52.69 -36.75 2.93
C TRP A 7 52.86 -35.24 2.75
N ALA A 8 54.03 -34.77 2.30
CA ALA A 8 54.26 -33.36 2.03
C ALA A 8 53.34 -32.80 0.94
N ILE A 9 53.11 -33.55 -0.14
CA ILE A 9 52.19 -33.16 -1.22
C ILE A 9 50.73 -33.13 -0.72
N PHE A 10 50.31 -34.13 0.04
CA PHE A 10 48.96 -34.18 0.60
C PHE A 10 48.69 -32.99 1.53
N ILE A 11 49.63 -32.68 2.44
CA ILE A 11 49.52 -31.53 3.36
C ILE A 11 49.45 -30.21 2.58
N ALA A 12 50.26 -30.05 1.53
CA ALA A 12 50.25 -28.85 0.69
C ALA A 12 48.91 -28.65 -0.04
N ILE A 13 48.30 -29.74 -0.55
CA ILE A 13 46.99 -29.69 -1.20
C ILE A 13 45.90 -29.31 -0.19
N VAL A 14 45.91 -29.92 1.01
CA VAL A 14 44.93 -29.61 2.06
C VAL A 14 45.06 -28.15 2.50
N LEU A 15 46.28 -27.63 2.66
CA LEU A 15 46.51 -26.23 2.99
C LEU A 15 46.03 -25.28 1.89
N LEU A 16 46.25 -25.61 0.61
CA LEU A 16 45.75 -24.84 -0.53
C LEU A 16 44.21 -24.85 -0.61
N CYS A 17 43.57 -25.99 -0.34
CA CYS A 17 42.12 -26.07 -0.30
C CYS A 17 41.54 -25.25 0.86
N LEU A 18 42.16 -25.30 2.05
CA LEU A 18 41.72 -24.54 3.21
C LEU A 18 41.89 -23.03 3.02
N THR A 19 42.99 -22.57 2.39
CA THR A 19 43.16 -21.15 2.06
C THR A 19 42.18 -20.69 0.99
N ALA A 20 41.88 -21.53 -0.01
CA ALA A 20 40.86 -21.23 -1.01
C ALA A 20 39.46 -21.12 -0.37
N ILE A 21 39.11 -22.00 0.56
CA ILE A 21 37.85 -21.93 1.32
C ILE A 21 37.81 -20.66 2.18
N LEU A 22 38.89 -20.33 2.89
CA LEU A 22 38.97 -19.11 3.71
C LEU A 22 38.81 -17.83 2.88
N VAL A 23 39.49 -17.75 1.73
CA VAL A 23 39.37 -16.62 0.79
C VAL A 23 37.95 -16.54 0.21
N TYR A 24 37.34 -17.68 -0.12
CA TYR A 24 35.97 -17.72 -0.61
C TYR A 24 34.97 -17.28 0.48
N THR A 25 35.13 -17.74 1.72
CA THR A 25 34.25 -17.33 2.84
C THR A 25 34.45 -15.87 3.26
N ALA A 26 35.67 -15.33 3.16
CA ALA A 26 35.95 -13.92 3.42
C ALA A 26 35.52 -13.00 2.27
N GLY A 27 35.44 -13.52 1.03
CA GLY A 27 34.93 -12.81 -0.14
C GLY A 27 33.40 -12.84 -0.28
N LEU A 28 32.71 -13.70 0.47
CA LEU A 28 31.24 -13.77 0.51
C LEU A 28 30.60 -12.73 1.44
N SER A 29 31.37 -12.09 2.33
CA SER A 29 30.98 -10.79 2.86
C SER A 29 31.27 -9.75 1.78
N GLY A 30 30.35 -9.62 0.82
CA GLY A 30 30.36 -8.50 -0.11
C GLY A 30 30.50 -7.18 0.66
N PRO A 31 30.98 -6.09 0.02
CA PRO A 31 31.04 -4.80 0.67
C PRO A 31 29.67 -4.54 1.32
N ARG A 32 29.65 -4.34 2.64
CA ARG A 32 28.43 -3.87 3.32
C ARG A 32 27.94 -2.69 2.50
N THR A 33 26.74 -2.81 1.96
CA THR A 33 26.08 -1.69 1.31
C THR A 33 26.14 -0.53 2.31
N PRO A 34 26.68 0.64 1.91
CA PRO A 34 26.75 1.76 2.81
C PRO A 34 25.34 2.03 3.35
N GLU A 35 25.23 2.26 4.65
CA GLU A 35 23.95 2.63 5.25
C GLU A 35 23.37 3.80 4.45
N PRO A 36 22.09 3.71 4.00
CA PRO A 36 21.49 4.76 3.20
C PRO A 36 21.52 6.08 3.97
N SER A 37 21.86 7.17 3.28
CA SER A 37 21.86 8.50 3.91
C SER A 37 20.43 8.90 4.29
N ILE A 38 20.29 9.72 5.34
CA ILE A 38 19.00 10.30 5.74
C ILE A 38 18.35 11.06 4.57
N ASP A 39 19.14 11.73 3.74
CA ASP A 39 18.64 12.46 2.57
C ASP A 39 18.07 11.53 1.50
N LEU A 40 18.74 10.41 1.22
CA LEU A 40 18.23 9.37 0.31
C LEU A 40 16.92 8.79 0.84
N ILE A 41 16.82 8.57 2.15
CA ILE A 41 15.61 8.07 2.80
C ILE A 41 14.45 9.06 2.67
N ARG A 42 14.71 10.36 2.86
CA ARG A 42 13.70 11.41 2.67
C ARG A 42 13.22 11.48 1.23
N GLU A 43 14.15 11.37 0.27
CA GLU A 43 13.83 11.35 -1.14
C GLU A 43 12.99 10.12 -1.51
N LEU A 44 13.36 8.94 -1.01
CA LEU A 44 12.68 7.69 -1.31
C LEU A 44 11.29 7.58 -0.68
N TRP A 45 11.09 8.09 0.54
CA TRP A 45 9.83 7.91 1.27
C TRP A 45 8.89 9.11 1.18
N GLY A 46 9.36 10.24 0.65
CA GLY A 46 8.55 11.46 0.57
C GLY A 46 8.22 12.10 1.93
N ALA A 47 8.86 11.64 3.02
CA ALA A 47 8.62 12.11 4.38
C ALA A 47 9.92 12.49 5.09
N ALA A 48 9.89 13.58 5.85
CA ALA A 48 11.01 14.00 6.69
C ALA A 48 10.95 13.29 8.06
N ILE A 49 12.09 12.76 8.52
CA ILE A 49 12.23 12.34 9.91
C ILE A 49 12.03 13.58 10.81
N PRO A 50 11.21 13.50 11.87
CA PRO A 50 11.01 14.62 12.80
C PRO A 50 12.31 15.18 13.36
N GLY A 51 12.41 16.51 13.49
CA GLY A 51 13.61 17.18 14.02
C GLY A 51 13.88 16.90 15.50
N ASP A 52 12.85 16.49 16.24
CA ASP A 52 12.88 16.06 17.64
C ASP A 52 13.03 14.53 17.80
N ALA A 53 13.28 13.81 16.69
CA ALA A 53 13.49 12.38 16.72
C ALA A 53 14.76 12.03 17.53
N SER A 54 14.67 10.97 18.32
CA SER A 54 15.82 10.35 18.98
C SER A 54 15.78 8.84 18.80
N SER A 55 16.82 8.17 19.33
CA SER A 55 16.90 6.71 19.31
C SER A 55 16.78 6.17 17.87
N ILE A 56 17.27 6.95 16.91
CA ILE A 56 17.13 6.66 15.48
C ILE A 56 17.97 5.42 15.17
N GLN A 57 17.33 4.42 14.61
CA GLN A 57 17.96 3.18 14.17
C GLN A 57 17.57 2.92 12.72
N PHE A 58 18.57 2.57 11.92
CA PHE A 58 18.41 2.16 10.54
C PHE A 58 18.79 0.70 10.39
N GLY A 59 18.03 0.00 9.55
CA GLY A 59 18.37 -1.33 9.08
C GLY A 59 18.03 -1.44 7.60
N SER A 60 18.84 -2.14 6.84
CA SER A 60 18.53 -2.48 5.45
C SER A 60 18.97 -3.91 5.17
N ASP A 61 18.16 -4.63 4.42
CA ASP A 61 18.53 -5.88 3.77
C ASP A 61 18.21 -5.79 2.27
N ASP A 62 18.46 -6.86 1.51
CA ASP A 62 18.27 -6.89 0.05
C ASP A 62 16.82 -6.62 -0.40
N SER A 63 15.84 -6.69 0.52
CA SER A 63 14.40 -6.60 0.22
C SER A 63 13.67 -5.47 0.94
N LYS A 64 14.28 -4.85 1.97
CA LYS A 64 13.61 -3.80 2.74
C LYS A 64 14.55 -2.82 3.40
N MET A 65 14.04 -1.62 3.61
CA MET A 65 14.64 -0.61 4.48
C MET A 65 13.74 -0.40 5.70
N ARG A 66 14.34 -0.37 6.88
CA ARG A 66 13.69 -0.18 8.18
C ARG A 66 14.23 1.07 8.88
N LEU A 67 13.32 1.88 9.41
CA LEU A 67 13.60 2.99 10.30
C LEU A 67 12.85 2.78 11.63
N SER A 68 13.51 3.03 12.74
CA SER A 68 12.87 3.16 14.05
C SER A 68 13.35 4.42 14.75
N PHE A 69 12.45 5.15 15.42
CA PHE A 69 12.79 6.34 16.20
C PHE A 69 11.71 6.66 17.24
N GLN A 70 12.03 7.57 18.16
CA GLN A 70 11.08 8.16 19.11
C GLN A 70 10.94 9.65 18.86
N ALA A 71 9.73 10.20 18.93
CA ALA A 71 9.48 11.64 18.75
C ALA A 71 8.18 12.06 19.46
N LEU A 72 7.92 13.36 19.51
CA LEU A 72 6.71 13.93 20.10
C LEU A 72 5.45 13.50 19.30
N PRO A 73 4.28 13.39 19.96
CA PRO A 73 3.03 12.99 19.32
C PRO A 73 2.69 13.78 18.04
N ASP A 74 2.85 15.11 18.08
CA ASP A 74 2.48 16.00 16.97
C ASP A 74 3.35 15.78 15.73
N THR A 75 4.66 15.59 15.92
CA THR A 75 5.60 15.42 14.80
C THR A 75 5.51 14.01 14.21
N ILE A 76 5.13 13.01 15.00
CA ILE A 76 4.79 11.67 14.51
C ILE A 76 3.49 11.69 13.71
N GLY A 77 2.49 12.47 14.13
CA GLY A 77 1.28 12.72 13.35
C GLY A 77 1.63 13.22 11.94
N ALA A 78 2.49 14.24 11.84
CA ALA A 78 2.96 14.75 10.55
C ALA A 78 3.72 13.70 9.71
N PHE A 79 4.59 12.91 10.32
CA PHE A 79 5.33 11.83 9.64
C PHE A 79 4.38 10.75 9.08
N THR A 80 3.46 10.25 9.91
CA THR A 80 2.48 9.22 9.50
C THR A 80 1.52 9.74 8.44
N ASN A 81 1.21 11.04 8.45
CA ASN A 81 0.43 11.71 7.41
C ASN A 81 1.11 11.72 6.04
N ALA A 82 2.42 12.01 6.03
CA ALA A 82 3.20 11.97 4.80
C ALA A 82 3.32 10.55 4.22
N ILE A 83 3.45 9.53 5.07
CA ILE A 83 3.70 8.15 4.67
C ILE A 83 2.44 7.38 4.25
N CYS A 84 1.38 7.44 5.04
CA CYS A 84 0.14 6.66 4.84
C CYS A 84 -1.14 7.50 4.96
N GLY A 85 -1.07 8.82 4.71
CA GLY A 85 -2.22 9.72 4.87
C GLY A 85 -2.77 9.79 6.31
N GLY A 86 -1.97 9.38 7.30
CA GLY A 86 -2.29 9.49 8.72
C GLY A 86 -3.24 8.39 9.21
N VAL A 87 -3.65 7.48 8.32
CA VAL A 87 -4.50 6.34 8.67
C VAL A 87 -3.67 5.36 9.48
N LEU A 88 -4.06 5.14 10.73
CA LEU A 88 -3.50 4.14 11.63
C LEU A 88 -4.65 3.44 12.36
N HIS A 89 -4.60 2.12 12.42
CA HIS A 89 -5.60 1.29 13.08
C HIS A 89 -5.12 0.90 14.47
N GLN A 90 -5.93 1.22 15.49
CA GLN A 90 -5.65 0.83 16.87
C GLN A 90 -5.67 -0.69 17.02
N GLY A 91 -4.70 -1.25 17.73
CA GLY A 91 -4.61 -2.70 17.96
C GLY A 91 -4.25 -3.48 16.70
N TYR A 92 -3.55 -2.85 15.76
CA TYR A 92 -3.03 -3.51 14.57
C TYR A 92 -1.51 -3.30 14.49
N ASP A 93 -0.76 -4.40 14.43
CA ASP A 93 0.69 -4.40 14.26
C ASP A 93 1.05 -5.09 12.94
N PRO A 94 1.36 -4.33 11.88
CA PRO A 94 1.60 -4.88 10.55
C PRO A 94 2.83 -5.80 10.51
N PHE A 95 3.75 -5.71 11.46
CA PHE A 95 4.95 -6.55 11.51
C PHE A 95 4.68 -7.97 12.01
N ASN A 96 3.53 -8.18 12.66
CA ASN A 96 3.09 -9.48 13.19
C ASN A 96 1.69 -9.85 12.68
N ALA A 97 1.25 -9.24 11.57
CA ALA A 97 -0.08 -9.45 11.03
C ALA A 97 -0.14 -10.63 10.05
N ASP A 98 -1.27 -11.35 10.10
CA ASP A 98 -1.66 -12.39 9.17
C ASP A 98 -2.62 -11.82 8.11
N ASP A 99 -2.40 -12.20 6.85
CA ASP A 99 -3.19 -11.72 5.70
C ASP A 99 -4.22 -12.77 5.25
N SER A 100 -5.37 -12.28 4.81
CA SER A 100 -6.52 -13.09 4.39
C SER A 100 -7.25 -12.43 3.23
N ALA A 101 -7.82 -13.26 2.35
CA ALA A 101 -8.73 -12.80 1.30
C ALA A 101 -10.15 -12.49 1.82
N SER A 102 -10.48 -12.95 3.03
CA SER A 102 -11.79 -12.82 3.65
C SER A 102 -11.70 -12.11 4.99
N PRO A 103 -12.73 -11.35 5.40
CA PRO A 103 -12.72 -10.64 6.68
C PRO A 103 -12.60 -11.62 7.84
N GLN A 104 -11.84 -11.22 8.86
CA GLN A 104 -11.69 -11.94 10.13
C GLN A 104 -11.96 -10.96 11.29
N PRO A 105 -12.29 -11.44 12.50
CA PRO A 105 -12.37 -10.57 13.66
C PRO A 105 -11.09 -9.76 13.82
N HIS A 106 -11.22 -8.44 14.03
CA HIS A 106 -10.10 -7.49 14.16
C HIS A 106 -9.23 -7.32 12.91
N SER A 107 -9.66 -7.80 11.74
CA SER A 107 -8.96 -7.50 10.50
C SER A 107 -9.23 -6.08 10.04
N VAL A 108 -8.19 -5.43 9.51
CA VAL A 108 -8.24 -4.16 8.80
C VAL A 108 -8.20 -4.43 7.30
N LEU A 109 -8.90 -3.62 6.51
CA LEU A 109 -8.86 -3.71 5.06
C LEU A 109 -7.64 -2.92 4.55
N ILE A 110 -6.65 -3.62 4.01
CA ILE A 110 -5.48 -3.01 3.39
C ILE A 110 -5.78 -2.72 1.93
N LYS A 111 -5.70 -1.44 1.56
CA LYS A 111 -5.98 -0.94 0.22
C LYS A 111 -4.70 -0.52 -0.46
N MET A 112 -4.34 -1.17 -1.55
CA MET A 112 -3.23 -0.80 -2.42
C MET A 112 -3.72 -0.87 -3.86
N PRO A 113 -3.07 -0.18 -4.82
CA PRO A 113 -3.58 -0.12 -6.18
C PRO A 113 -3.94 -1.51 -6.74
N ARG A 114 -3.01 -2.44 -6.77
CA ARG A 114 -3.25 -3.75 -7.40
C ARG A 114 -3.76 -4.84 -6.46
N LEU A 115 -3.87 -4.52 -5.17
CA LEU A 115 -3.92 -5.51 -4.10
C LEU A 115 -4.81 -4.98 -2.98
N THR A 116 -5.89 -5.69 -2.71
CA THR A 116 -6.69 -5.44 -1.52
C THR A 116 -6.89 -6.74 -0.80
N TYR A 117 -6.69 -6.70 0.50
CA TYR A 117 -6.78 -7.87 1.36
C TYR A 117 -7.08 -7.44 2.78
N TYR A 118 -7.56 -8.38 3.58
CA TYR A 118 -7.71 -8.20 5.01
C TYR A 118 -6.41 -8.57 5.71
N SER A 119 -5.99 -7.78 6.67
CA SER A 119 -4.82 -8.08 7.51
C SER A 119 -5.20 -7.95 8.97
N SER A 120 -4.76 -8.87 9.82
CA SER A 120 -5.15 -8.88 11.24
C SER A 120 -3.98 -9.23 12.12
N THR A 121 -3.88 -8.60 13.29
CA THR A 121 -2.92 -9.02 14.32
C THR A 121 -3.68 -9.56 15.51
N LEU A 122 -3.44 -10.82 15.84
CA LEU A 122 -4.01 -11.40 17.06
C LEU A 122 -3.29 -10.82 18.29
N ASN A 123 -4.06 -10.29 19.25
CA ASN A 123 -3.57 -9.79 20.54
C ASN A 123 -2.58 -8.61 20.46
N ALA A 124 -2.62 -7.78 19.41
CA ALA A 124 -1.85 -6.55 19.42
C ALA A 124 -2.33 -5.62 20.55
N PRO A 125 -1.42 -5.02 21.34
CA PRO A 125 -1.80 -4.09 22.39
C PRO A 125 -2.55 -2.86 21.85
N ALA A 126 -3.51 -2.34 22.61
CA ALA A 126 -4.33 -1.18 22.20
C ALA A 126 -3.54 0.14 22.07
N ASN A 127 -2.32 0.19 22.59
CA ASN A 127 -1.38 1.29 22.41
C ASN A 127 -0.57 1.19 21.10
N ILE A 128 -0.64 0.08 20.37
CA ILE A 128 -0.04 -0.05 19.05
C ILE A 128 -1.05 0.41 18.00
N TRP A 129 -0.61 1.32 17.14
CA TRP A 129 -1.38 1.87 16.05
C TRP A 129 -0.62 1.66 14.75
N GLY A 130 -1.14 0.83 13.85
CA GLY A 130 -0.40 0.44 12.65
C GLY A 130 -1.17 0.61 11.36
N ASN A 131 -0.45 0.52 10.24
CA ASN A 131 -1.04 0.47 8.91
C ASN A 131 -0.09 -0.18 7.89
N ARG A 132 -0.65 -0.71 6.81
CA ARG A 132 0.06 -1.00 5.56
C ARG A 132 -0.52 -0.15 4.44
N CYS A 133 0.32 0.59 3.72
CA CYS A 133 -0.10 1.45 2.63
C CYS A 133 0.90 1.37 1.46
N SER A 134 0.60 2.07 0.37
CA SER A 134 1.52 2.22 -0.77
C SER A 134 1.78 3.71 -0.97
N PRO A 135 3.01 4.18 -1.21
CA PRO A 135 3.29 5.59 -1.45
C PRO A 135 2.89 6.03 -2.87
N THR A 136 3.06 5.15 -3.86
CA THR A 136 3.01 5.54 -5.26
C THR A 136 1.67 5.18 -5.90
N PRO A 137 0.98 6.15 -6.52
CA PRO A 137 -0.07 5.89 -7.48
C PRO A 137 0.47 5.05 -8.65
N GLY A 138 0.30 3.74 -8.54
CA GLY A 138 0.50 2.72 -9.57
C GLY A 138 1.83 2.62 -10.31
N GLY A 139 2.92 2.85 -9.57
CA GLY A 139 4.19 2.19 -9.84
C GLY A 139 4.20 0.72 -9.38
N ASP A 140 5.38 0.11 -9.33
CA ASP A 140 5.58 -1.19 -8.67
C ASP A 140 5.06 -1.17 -7.23
N VAL A 141 4.56 -2.31 -6.76
CA VAL A 141 3.94 -2.44 -5.44
C VAL A 141 5.01 -2.27 -4.36
N GLN A 142 5.21 -1.03 -3.92
CA GLN A 142 5.96 -0.76 -2.69
C GLN A 142 4.99 -0.77 -1.52
N VAL A 143 5.29 -1.61 -0.53
CA VAL A 143 4.50 -1.69 0.69
C VAL A 143 5.22 -0.92 1.78
N HIS A 144 4.58 0.14 2.25
CA HIS A 144 4.92 0.83 3.48
C HIS A 144 4.20 0.16 4.64
N GLN A 145 4.94 -0.30 5.64
CA GLN A 145 4.39 -0.77 6.90
C GLN A 145 4.83 0.19 8.01
N ILE A 146 3.88 0.66 8.81
CA ILE A 146 4.16 1.57 9.91
C ILE A 146 3.44 1.10 11.17
N ALA A 147 4.13 1.09 12.30
CA ALA A 147 3.55 0.92 13.62
C ALA A 147 4.02 2.06 14.54
N VAL A 148 3.09 2.59 15.32
CA VAL A 148 3.33 3.63 16.33
C VAL A 148 2.92 3.06 17.68
N ASP A 149 3.89 2.91 18.57
CA ASP A 149 3.65 2.58 19.97
C ASP A 149 3.43 3.87 20.77
N LYS A 150 2.21 4.02 21.29
CA LYS A 150 1.74 5.15 22.10
C LYS A 150 1.76 4.88 23.61
N SER A 151 2.55 3.91 24.08
CA SER A 151 2.67 3.57 25.51
C SER A 151 3.25 4.72 26.35
N ASP A 152 4.14 5.52 25.78
CA ASP A 152 4.69 6.73 26.39
C ASP A 152 3.99 7.97 25.81
N PRO A 153 3.19 8.71 26.60
CA PRO A 153 2.44 9.87 26.12
C PRO A 153 3.32 11.06 25.75
N ASP A 154 4.55 11.13 26.29
CA ASP A 154 5.47 12.20 25.98
C ASP A 154 6.21 11.93 24.67
N ARG A 155 6.46 10.65 24.35
CA ARG A 155 7.19 10.25 23.14
C ARG A 155 6.72 8.92 22.57
N TYR A 156 6.12 8.95 21.38
CA TYR A 156 5.75 7.70 20.70
C TYR A 156 6.96 7.08 20.01
N THR A 157 6.96 5.76 19.91
CA THR A 157 7.97 5.01 19.17
C THR A 157 7.40 4.62 17.81
N VAL A 158 8.08 4.96 16.73
CA VAL A 158 7.71 4.60 15.36
C VAL A 158 8.62 3.48 14.88
N ILE A 159 8.03 2.47 14.24
CA ILE A 159 8.72 1.49 13.41
C ILE A 159 8.14 1.59 12.01
N PHE A 160 8.98 1.81 11.03
CA PHE A 160 8.62 1.93 9.63
C PHE A 160 9.47 0.98 8.78
N GLU A 161 8.84 0.25 7.87
CA GLU A 161 9.51 -0.51 6.81
C GLU A 161 8.97 -0.10 5.44
N ASN A 162 9.86 0.22 4.51
CA ASN A 162 9.57 0.19 3.08
C ASN A 162 10.06 -1.16 2.56
N ILE A 163 9.12 -1.99 2.14
CA ILE A 163 9.43 -3.24 1.48
C ILE A 163 9.52 -2.96 -0.02
N GLY A 164 10.75 -3.02 -0.52
CA GLY A 164 11.02 -3.00 -1.95
C GLY A 164 10.71 -4.37 -2.53
N GLY A 165 9.95 -4.43 -3.60
CA GLY A 165 9.71 -5.71 -4.24
C GLY A 165 9.02 -5.59 -5.58
N ASP A 166 9.56 -6.27 -6.57
CA ASP A 166 8.72 -6.77 -7.65
C ASP A 166 7.83 -7.89 -7.10
N CYS A 167 6.78 -8.21 -7.84
CA CYS A 167 5.88 -9.31 -7.49
C CYS A 167 6.56 -10.70 -7.42
N ALA A 168 7.84 -10.83 -7.78
CA ALA A 168 8.62 -12.06 -7.72
C ALA A 168 9.44 -12.19 -6.42
N SER A 169 9.71 -11.08 -5.73
CA SER A 169 10.58 -10.99 -4.54
C SER A 169 10.02 -11.59 -3.23
N ARG A 170 8.85 -12.23 -3.26
CA ARG A 170 8.16 -12.83 -2.08
C ARG A 170 7.80 -11.85 -0.97
N SER A 171 7.79 -10.54 -1.24
CA SER A 171 7.32 -9.54 -0.29
C SER A 171 5.84 -9.71 0.03
N ILE A 172 5.48 -9.38 1.27
CA ILE A 172 4.15 -9.61 1.82
C ILE A 172 3.17 -8.59 1.24
N PRO A 173 2.03 -9.03 0.66
CA PRO A 173 1.68 -10.42 0.36
C PRO A 173 2.08 -10.76 -1.08
N ALA A 174 2.47 -12.02 -1.33
CA ALA A 174 3.01 -12.41 -2.64
C ALA A 174 1.96 -12.16 -3.75
N CYS A 175 2.28 -11.29 -4.70
CA CYS A 175 1.32 -10.81 -5.72
C CYS A 175 0.58 -11.93 -6.48
N GLY A 176 1.18 -13.11 -6.60
CA GLY A 176 0.58 -14.26 -7.29
C GLY A 176 -0.62 -14.89 -6.56
N SER A 177 -0.83 -14.56 -5.28
CA SER A 177 -1.88 -15.17 -4.44
C SER A 177 -3.16 -14.34 -4.33
N MET A 178 -3.15 -13.07 -4.78
CA MET A 178 -4.26 -12.16 -4.55
C MET A 178 -4.94 -11.75 -5.85
N ARG A 179 -6.27 -11.88 -5.85
CA ARG A 179 -7.11 -11.54 -7.00
C ARG A 179 -7.26 -10.04 -7.07
N ARG A 180 -7.24 -9.50 -8.30
CA ARG A 180 -7.70 -8.13 -8.54
C ARG A 180 -9.16 -8.04 -8.09
N ASN A 181 -9.45 -7.07 -7.24
CA ASN A 181 -10.79 -6.77 -6.72
C ASN A 181 -11.29 -5.41 -7.22
N TYR A 182 -10.80 -4.99 -8.39
CA TYR A 182 -11.31 -3.83 -9.10
C TYR A 182 -11.96 -4.28 -10.40
N ILE A 183 -12.97 -3.55 -10.81
CA ILE A 183 -13.64 -3.69 -12.09
C ILE A 183 -13.57 -2.36 -12.83
N ASN A 184 -13.43 -2.44 -14.15
CA ASN A 184 -13.77 -1.32 -15.02
C ASN A 184 -15.11 -1.67 -15.67
N PRO A 185 -16.22 -1.04 -15.26
CA PRO A 185 -17.55 -1.44 -15.72
C PRO A 185 -17.80 -1.15 -17.20
N LEU A 186 -17.01 -0.26 -17.82
CA LEU A 186 -17.11 0.09 -19.23
C LEU A 186 -15.73 0.09 -19.87
N ALA A 187 -15.59 -0.63 -20.98
CA ALA A 187 -14.37 -0.51 -21.79
C ALA A 187 -14.13 0.96 -22.15
N ASP A 188 -12.88 1.39 -22.09
CA ASP A 188 -12.45 2.76 -22.41
C ASP A 188 -13.08 3.86 -21.53
N ASN A 189 -13.53 3.52 -20.31
CA ASN A 189 -13.96 4.50 -19.32
C ASN A 189 -12.91 4.70 -18.21
N PRO A 190 -12.74 5.92 -17.70
CA PRO A 190 -11.85 6.20 -16.59
C PRO A 190 -12.29 5.62 -15.24
N LEU A 191 -13.58 5.40 -14.99
CA LEU A 191 -14.07 5.05 -13.67
C LEU A 191 -13.66 3.62 -13.30
N LEU A 192 -13.09 3.47 -12.11
CA LEU A 192 -12.81 2.19 -11.48
C LEU A 192 -13.66 2.04 -10.23
N ILE A 193 -14.22 0.85 -10.08
CA ILE A 193 -14.89 0.44 -8.84
C ILE A 193 -14.04 -0.65 -8.21
N VAL A 194 -13.61 -0.41 -6.97
CA VAL A 194 -12.79 -1.34 -6.19
C VAL A 194 -13.60 -1.88 -5.01
N GLY A 195 -13.33 -3.12 -4.63
CA GLY A 195 -14.15 -3.86 -3.69
C GLY A 195 -15.14 -4.81 -4.37
N LEU A 196 -15.12 -4.93 -5.70
CA LEU A 196 -15.96 -5.85 -6.46
C LEU A 196 -15.11 -6.93 -7.16
N THR A 197 -15.62 -8.16 -7.22
CA THR A 197 -14.98 -9.27 -7.91
C THR A 197 -15.96 -10.00 -8.85
N GLY A 198 -15.43 -10.88 -9.69
CA GLY A 198 -16.18 -11.59 -10.72
C GLY A 198 -15.85 -11.14 -12.14
N SER A 199 -16.21 -11.97 -13.11
CA SER A 199 -15.93 -11.74 -14.53
C SER A 199 -17.14 -11.20 -15.32
N ALA A 200 -18.32 -11.12 -14.70
CA ALA A 200 -19.55 -10.63 -15.31
C ALA A 200 -20.52 -10.11 -14.25
N SER A 201 -21.42 -9.22 -14.65
CA SER A 201 -22.52 -8.72 -13.82
C SER A 201 -23.59 -9.80 -13.58
N PRO A 202 -24.18 -9.91 -12.37
CA PRO A 202 -23.87 -9.12 -11.19
C PRO A 202 -22.50 -9.48 -10.61
N TYR A 203 -21.73 -8.46 -10.25
CA TYR A 203 -20.46 -8.66 -9.56
C TYR A 203 -20.69 -9.13 -8.13
N GLN A 204 -19.66 -9.61 -7.45
CA GLN A 204 -19.74 -9.98 -6.05
C GLN A 204 -19.00 -8.93 -5.21
N LEU A 205 -19.61 -8.51 -4.10
CA LEU A 205 -18.94 -7.67 -3.12
C LEU A 205 -17.79 -8.47 -2.49
N ALA A 206 -16.55 -8.00 -2.67
CA ALA A 206 -15.37 -8.67 -2.16
C ALA A 206 -15.08 -8.30 -0.70
N HIS A 207 -15.45 -7.09 -0.29
CA HIS A 207 -15.15 -6.49 1.01
C HIS A 207 -16.33 -5.66 1.53
N SER A 208 -16.35 -5.28 2.81
CA SER A 208 -17.39 -4.43 3.42
C SER A 208 -17.49 -3.01 2.84
N GLU A 209 -16.59 -2.65 1.93
CA GLU A 209 -16.43 -1.31 1.41
C GLU A 209 -16.26 -1.34 -0.11
N ILE A 210 -16.90 -0.38 -0.77
CA ILE A 210 -16.73 -0.14 -2.20
C ILE A 210 -16.10 1.23 -2.37
N CYS A 211 -15.03 1.28 -3.13
CA CYS A 211 -14.34 2.51 -3.44
C CYS A 211 -14.43 2.86 -4.90
N LEU A 212 -14.58 4.14 -5.20
CA LEU A 212 -14.60 4.67 -6.55
C LEU A 212 -13.37 5.54 -6.73
N ASP A 213 -12.64 5.30 -7.81
CA ASP A 213 -11.54 6.16 -8.22
C ASP A 213 -11.54 6.30 -9.74
N MET A 214 -10.80 7.28 -10.23
CA MET A 214 -10.48 7.31 -11.64
C MET A 214 -9.22 6.47 -11.82
N SER A 215 -9.22 5.59 -12.82
CA SER A 215 -8.03 4.91 -13.31
C SER A 215 -6.92 5.95 -13.45
N TYR A 216 -5.73 5.71 -13.00
CA TYR A 216 -4.59 6.50 -13.47
C TYR A 216 -3.48 5.55 -13.94
N THR A 217 -3.63 4.26 -13.61
CA THR A 217 -2.51 3.35 -13.41
C THR A 217 -2.83 1.89 -13.71
N TYR A 218 -4.09 1.57 -14.04
CA TYR A 218 -4.54 0.20 -14.27
C TYR A 218 -4.70 -0.14 -15.74
N ALA A 219 -4.96 0.86 -16.55
CA ALA A 219 -4.55 0.81 -17.94
C ALA A 219 -3.04 1.00 -17.97
N SER A 220 -2.34 0.29 -18.85
CA SER A 220 -1.01 0.73 -19.27
C SER A 220 -1.04 2.24 -19.53
N GLU A 221 0.07 2.94 -19.28
CA GLU A 221 0.27 4.40 -19.46
C GLU A 221 -0.23 4.96 -20.81
N SER A 222 -0.68 4.11 -21.73
CA SER A 222 -1.19 4.41 -23.07
C SER A 222 -2.70 4.65 -23.21
N ILE A 223 -3.57 4.46 -22.20
CA ILE A 223 -5.05 4.61 -22.38
C ILE A 223 -5.62 5.89 -21.75
N TRP A 224 -4.92 6.52 -20.80
CA TRP A 224 -5.24 7.90 -20.41
C TRP A 224 -4.67 8.86 -21.45
N ASP A 225 -5.29 8.87 -22.62
CA ASP A 225 -5.12 9.93 -23.61
C ASP A 225 -5.62 11.25 -22.98
N ASP A 226 -5.04 12.39 -23.34
CA ASP A 226 -5.44 13.75 -22.91
C ASP A 226 -6.96 14.00 -23.13
N SER A 227 -7.59 13.13 -23.90
CA SER A 227 -9.02 12.97 -24.10
C SER A 227 -9.91 13.07 -22.85
N TRP A 228 -9.44 12.82 -21.62
CA TRP A 228 -10.28 12.81 -20.40
C TRP A 228 -10.11 14.05 -19.50
N ASP A 229 -9.34 15.05 -19.92
CA ASP A 229 -9.15 16.29 -19.15
C ASP A 229 -10.44 17.10 -18.97
N TYR A 230 -11.45 16.87 -19.81
CA TYR A 230 -12.79 17.46 -19.66
C TYR A 230 -13.50 17.03 -18.37
N LEU A 231 -13.02 15.96 -17.71
CA LEU A 231 -13.53 15.49 -16.43
C LEU A 231 -12.93 16.22 -15.23
N ILE A 232 -11.85 16.98 -15.39
CA ILE A 232 -11.24 17.72 -14.28
C ILE A 232 -12.21 18.80 -13.77
N GLY A 233 -12.43 18.81 -12.45
CA GLY A 233 -13.37 19.69 -11.76
C GLY A 233 -14.84 19.27 -11.91
N VAL A 234 -15.13 18.17 -12.62
CA VAL A 234 -16.51 17.69 -12.80
C VAL A 234 -17.06 17.16 -11.49
N GLY A 235 -18.29 17.59 -11.20
CA GLY A 235 -19.07 17.05 -10.08
C GLY A 235 -19.56 15.65 -10.40
N VAL A 236 -19.43 14.76 -9.41
CA VAL A 236 -19.83 13.36 -9.51
C VAL A 236 -20.95 13.10 -8.51
N GLU A 237 -22.09 12.62 -8.97
CA GLU A 237 -23.16 12.13 -8.09
C GLU A 237 -23.07 10.61 -8.02
N ILE A 238 -23.17 10.06 -6.82
CA ILE A 238 -23.02 8.63 -6.58
C ILE A 238 -24.24 8.18 -5.78
N HIS A 239 -24.89 7.14 -6.28
CA HIS A 239 -26.02 6.51 -5.62
C HIS A 239 -25.70 5.04 -5.37
N VAL A 240 -26.11 4.57 -4.21
CA VAL A 240 -26.20 3.14 -3.89
C VAL A 240 -27.67 2.84 -3.75
N ASP A 241 -28.19 2.00 -4.64
CA ASP A 241 -29.62 1.76 -4.82
C ASP A 241 -30.36 3.08 -5.03
N GLU A 242 -31.25 3.44 -4.11
CA GLU A 242 -32.00 4.69 -4.12
C GLU A 242 -31.34 5.81 -3.30
N ALA A 243 -30.35 5.47 -2.47
CA ALA A 243 -29.70 6.42 -1.58
C ALA A 243 -28.61 7.22 -2.31
N ALA A 244 -28.73 8.55 -2.28
CA ALA A 244 -27.66 9.44 -2.72
C ALA A 244 -26.57 9.52 -1.66
N LEU A 245 -25.32 9.43 -2.09
CA LEU A 245 -24.15 9.62 -1.25
C LEU A 245 -23.62 11.06 -1.38
N GLU A 246 -22.60 11.39 -0.57
CA GLU A 246 -21.94 12.70 -0.62
C GLU A 246 -21.41 12.97 -2.05
N PRO A 247 -21.71 14.10 -2.69
CA PRO A 247 -21.20 14.35 -4.03
C PRO A 247 -19.67 14.35 -4.09
N GLY A 248 -19.11 13.80 -5.16
CA GLY A 248 -17.70 13.84 -5.47
C GLY A 248 -17.29 15.01 -6.36
N ILE A 249 -15.99 15.20 -6.48
CA ILE A 249 -15.35 16.04 -7.50
C ILE A 249 -14.09 15.33 -8.02
N ILE A 250 -13.85 15.44 -9.32
CA ILE A 250 -12.61 14.94 -9.92
C ILE A 250 -11.53 16.03 -9.86
N THR A 251 -10.39 15.74 -9.26
CA THR A 251 -9.29 16.71 -9.13
C THR A 251 -8.47 16.82 -10.41
N ASN A 252 -7.59 17.83 -10.48
CA ASN A 252 -6.57 17.97 -11.54
C ASN A 252 -5.54 16.83 -11.54
N GLN A 253 -5.38 16.12 -10.43
CA GLN A 253 -4.61 14.87 -10.33
C GLN A 253 -5.42 13.65 -10.79
N ARG A 254 -6.60 13.87 -11.39
CA ARG A 254 -7.50 12.83 -11.90
C ARG A 254 -7.87 11.85 -10.79
N ARG A 255 -8.22 12.37 -9.61
CA ARG A 255 -8.72 11.59 -8.47
C ARG A 255 -10.16 11.93 -8.18
N LEU A 256 -10.96 10.95 -7.80
CA LEU A 256 -12.31 11.20 -7.28
C LEU A 256 -12.24 11.38 -5.77
N ILE A 257 -12.57 12.57 -5.27
CA ILE A 257 -12.64 12.88 -3.83
C ILE A 257 -14.04 13.36 -3.43
N PRO A 258 -14.46 13.19 -2.15
CA PRO A 258 -15.66 13.84 -1.65
C PRO A 258 -15.54 15.36 -1.77
N ARG A 259 -16.61 16.05 -2.18
CA ARG A 259 -16.60 17.51 -2.39
C ARG A 259 -16.32 18.30 -1.11
N THR A 260 -16.58 17.71 0.04
CA THR A 260 -16.27 18.27 1.36
C THR A 260 -14.78 18.31 1.68
N VAL A 261 -13.95 17.56 0.95
CA VAL A 261 -12.50 17.56 1.11
C VAL A 261 -11.89 18.65 0.24
N GLU A 262 -11.06 19.52 0.83
CA GLU A 262 -10.37 20.57 0.08
C GLU A 262 -9.46 19.97 -1.01
N PRO A 263 -9.69 20.34 -2.29
CA PRO A 263 -8.82 19.90 -3.38
C PRO A 263 -7.39 20.38 -3.15
N ASN A 264 -6.41 19.49 -3.29
CA ASN A 264 -4.97 19.74 -3.10
C ASN A 264 -4.49 19.83 -1.64
N SER A 265 -5.30 19.45 -0.65
CA SER A 265 -4.76 19.15 0.67
C SER A 265 -3.73 18.01 0.58
N GLN A 266 -2.68 18.02 1.42
CA GLN A 266 -1.74 16.89 1.47
C GLN A 266 -2.48 15.56 1.70
N ASN A 267 -3.58 15.59 2.45
CA ASN A 267 -4.42 14.43 2.71
C ASN A 267 -5.13 13.95 1.43
N SER A 268 -5.64 14.84 0.58
CA SER A 268 -6.27 14.44 -0.70
C SER A 268 -5.27 13.89 -1.72
N ASN A 269 -4.00 14.27 -1.62
CA ASN A 269 -2.96 13.84 -2.57
C ASN A 269 -2.38 12.47 -2.21
N ASN A 270 -2.38 12.11 -0.92
CA ASN A 270 -1.74 10.90 -0.41
C ASN A 270 -2.73 9.78 -0.05
N ALA A 271 -4.00 10.10 0.18
CA ALA A 271 -5.00 9.08 0.45
C ALA A 271 -5.37 8.35 -0.86
N PHE A 272 -5.18 7.03 -0.84
CA PHE A 272 -5.65 6.15 -1.90
C PHE A 272 -7.15 5.96 -1.72
N TRP A 273 -7.89 6.10 -2.82
CA TRP A 273 -9.31 5.78 -2.90
C TRP A 273 -10.12 6.70 -2.01
N ASN A 274 -10.06 7.99 -2.35
CA ASN A 274 -10.62 9.04 -1.53
C ASN A 274 -12.15 8.96 -1.41
N TYR A 275 -12.81 8.34 -2.38
CA TYR A 275 -14.24 8.11 -2.34
C TYR A 275 -14.54 6.65 -2.06
N CYS A 276 -14.68 6.30 -0.79
CA CYS A 276 -15.12 4.98 -0.37
C CYS A 276 -16.45 5.03 0.37
N VAL A 277 -17.19 3.93 0.25
CA VAL A 277 -18.51 3.72 0.78
C VAL A 277 -18.47 2.45 1.61
N GLU A 278 -18.47 2.63 2.93
CA GLU A 278 -18.61 1.55 3.90
C GLU A 278 -20.03 1.60 4.46
N GLN A 279 -20.75 0.49 4.36
CA GLN A 279 -22.13 0.35 4.83
C GLN A 279 -22.35 -1.07 5.37
N ASP A 280 -23.35 -1.23 6.23
CA ASP A 280 -23.87 -2.54 6.60
C ASP A 280 -24.73 -3.08 5.46
N TRP A 281 -24.08 -3.65 4.45
CA TRP A 281 -24.72 -4.16 3.25
C TRP A 281 -25.74 -5.26 3.58
N ALA A 282 -27.00 -5.04 3.22
CA ALA A 282 -28.01 -6.09 3.32
C ALA A 282 -27.67 -7.24 2.34
N PRO A 283 -27.95 -8.50 2.66
CA PRO A 283 -27.79 -9.57 1.68
C PRO A 283 -28.75 -9.38 0.50
N GLY A 284 -28.24 -9.52 -0.73
CA GLY A 284 -29.05 -9.35 -1.93
C GLY A 284 -28.36 -8.62 -3.08
N LEU A 285 -29.18 -8.17 -4.04
CA LEU A 285 -28.72 -7.40 -5.19
C LEU A 285 -28.75 -5.91 -4.87
N HIS A 286 -27.65 -5.25 -5.21
CA HIS A 286 -27.44 -3.82 -5.08
C HIS A 286 -26.97 -3.22 -6.39
N THR A 287 -27.15 -1.91 -6.54
CA THR A 287 -26.71 -1.17 -7.72
C THR A 287 -25.98 0.11 -7.31
N ILE A 288 -24.76 0.29 -7.79
CA ILE A 288 -24.09 1.60 -7.76
C ILE A 288 -24.38 2.32 -9.06
N ARG A 289 -24.88 3.54 -8.96
CA ARG A 289 -25.04 4.46 -10.09
C ARG A 289 -24.12 5.67 -9.90
N VAL A 290 -23.32 5.96 -10.91
CA VAL A 290 -22.43 7.13 -10.95
C VAL A 290 -22.86 8.03 -12.08
N ILE A 291 -23.08 9.31 -11.78
CA ILE A 291 -23.51 10.32 -12.75
C ILE A 291 -22.43 11.40 -12.80
N LEU A 292 -21.88 11.62 -13.99
CA LEU A 292 -20.97 12.71 -14.29
C LEU A 292 -21.74 13.80 -15.02
N THR A 293 -21.56 15.04 -14.58
CA THR A 293 -22.15 16.20 -15.26
C THR A 293 -21.06 17.18 -15.72
N PRO A 294 -20.35 16.87 -16.82
CA PRO A 294 -19.35 17.79 -17.36
C PRO A 294 -19.97 19.10 -17.83
N THR A 295 -19.21 20.19 -17.78
CA THR A 295 -19.69 21.52 -18.20
C THR A 295 -19.80 21.66 -19.72
N SER A 296 -19.01 20.89 -20.47
CA SER A 296 -18.87 20.99 -21.93
C SER A 296 -19.30 19.74 -22.70
N GLN A 297 -19.75 18.69 -22.01
CA GLN A 297 -20.17 17.42 -22.59
C GLN A 297 -21.56 17.02 -22.09
N PRO A 298 -22.27 16.10 -22.78
CA PRO A 298 -23.50 15.51 -22.26
C PRO A 298 -23.29 14.88 -20.88
N ARG A 299 -24.36 14.83 -20.09
CA ARG A 299 -24.39 14.06 -18.84
C ARG A 299 -24.11 12.59 -19.15
N GLU A 300 -23.20 12.00 -18.39
CA GLU A 300 -22.87 10.58 -18.47
C GLU A 300 -23.36 9.86 -17.22
N GLU A 301 -23.88 8.65 -17.40
CA GLU A 301 -24.42 7.84 -16.31
C GLU A 301 -23.96 6.40 -16.47
N TYR A 302 -23.46 5.83 -15.38
CA TYR A 302 -22.96 4.47 -15.31
C TYR A 302 -23.67 3.74 -14.18
N SER A 303 -23.92 2.46 -14.38
CA SER A 303 -24.58 1.62 -13.40
C SER A 303 -23.90 0.26 -13.33
N VAL A 304 -23.67 -0.20 -12.10
CA VAL A 304 -23.04 -1.49 -11.81
C VAL A 304 -23.89 -2.20 -10.78
N THR A 305 -24.35 -3.40 -11.16
CA THR A 305 -25.06 -4.29 -10.24
C THR A 305 -24.07 -5.26 -9.58
N PHE A 306 -24.22 -5.45 -8.28
CA PHE A 306 -23.45 -6.41 -7.52
C PHE A 306 -24.32 -7.14 -6.49
N PHE A 307 -23.81 -8.25 -5.98
CA PHE A 307 -24.45 -9.13 -5.04
C PHE A 307 -23.66 -9.18 -3.74
N VAL A 308 -24.39 -9.22 -2.63
CA VAL A 308 -23.86 -9.34 -1.26
C VAL A 308 -24.36 -10.68 -0.71
N ASP A 309 -23.43 -11.56 -0.37
CA ASP A 309 -23.73 -12.85 0.26
C ASP A 309 -24.16 -12.67 1.73
N ASN A 310 -24.83 -13.69 2.27
CA ASN A 310 -25.14 -13.80 3.70
C ASN A 310 -23.91 -14.10 4.55
#